data_AF-A0A2M8HG06-F1
#
_entry.id   AF-A0A2M8HG06-F1
#
_cell.length_a   1.000
_cell.length_b   1.000
_cell.length_c   1.000
_cell.angle_alpha   90.00
_cell.angle_beta   90.00
_cell.angle_gamma   90.00
#
_symmetry.space_group_name_H-M   'P 1'
#
loop_
_entity.id
_entity.type
_entity.pdbx_description
1 polymer ?
#
loop_
_entity_poly.entity_id
_entity_poly.type
_entity_poly.pdbx_seq_one_letter_code
_entity_poly.pdbx_strand_id
1 'polypeptide(L)'
;MTSIDESKFNSLEEFVKALDKELISLYKDLRESGFNYIKKIDSGYNFTKEEQNELIPILLKHIQLDYHPRNKKTMALKLSTTKKLGRKEGWDIILNELKKTPPDEEISIPWRRGYKWALLSVISQMSQEEDIPIVIEILKDASHGQERLILANRISKSKNEDAKREVALMKDVPGFELEIARLQKKGRLPIV
;
A
#
# COMPACT_ATOMS: atom_id res chain seq x y z
N MET A 1 13.51 16.89 5.60
CA MET A 1 13.36 16.40 6.99
C MET A 1 14.28 15.20 7.13
N THR A 2 14.98 15.09 8.25
CA THR A 2 15.94 14.02 8.51
C THR A 2 15.21 12.83 9.11
N SER A 3 15.44 11.62 8.59
CA SER A 3 15.00 10.34 9.16
C SER A 3 15.10 10.32 10.69
N ILE A 4 14.02 9.89 11.36
CA ILE A 4 13.96 9.77 12.82
C ILE A 4 14.99 8.74 13.29
N ASP A 5 15.97 9.20 14.07
CA ASP A 5 16.97 8.35 14.72
C ASP A 5 16.41 7.77 16.02
N GLU A 6 16.02 6.50 15.96
CA GLU A 6 15.38 5.77 17.05
C GLU A 6 16.25 5.59 18.29
N SER A 7 17.59 5.62 18.12
CA SER A 7 18.53 5.43 19.24
C SER A 7 18.51 6.59 20.25
N LYS A 8 17.83 7.69 19.92
CA LYS A 8 17.75 8.91 20.72
C LYS A 8 16.55 8.98 21.66
N PHE A 9 15.67 7.97 21.69
CA PHE A 9 14.48 7.97 22.53
C PHE A 9 14.64 7.03 23.72
N ASN A 10 14.40 7.56 24.91
CA ASN A 10 14.50 6.81 26.17
C ASN A 10 13.16 6.14 26.54
N SER A 11 12.08 6.44 25.80
CA SER A 11 10.77 5.82 25.99
C SER A 11 9.96 5.74 24.69
N LEU A 12 8.98 4.84 24.68
CA LEU A 12 8.00 4.72 23.59
C LEU A 12 7.20 6.03 23.40
N GLU A 13 6.90 6.75 24.49
CA GLU A 13 6.15 8.00 24.42
C GLU A 13 6.93 9.10 23.68
N GLU A 14 8.23 9.21 23.92
CA GLU A 14 9.09 10.16 23.21
C GLU A 14 9.19 9.82 21.72
N PHE A 15 9.28 8.53 21.39
CA PHE A 15 9.28 8.07 20.00
C PHE A 15 7.96 8.39 19.29
N VAL A 16 6.82 8.14 19.94
CA VAL A 16 5.50 8.50 19.39
C VAL A 16 5.38 10.00 19.16
N LYS A 17 5.83 10.83 20.11
CA LYS A 17 5.86 12.30 19.93
C LYS A 17 6.75 12.73 18.76
N ALA A 18 7.85 12.02 18.49
CA ALA A 18 8.70 12.30 17.34
C ALA A 18 8.01 11.95 16.02
N LEU A 19 7.30 10.81 15.96
CA LEU A 19 6.48 10.44 14.81
C LEU A 19 5.36 11.46 14.54
N ASP A 20 4.73 11.98 15.59
CA ASP A 20 3.69 13.02 15.44
C ASP A 20 4.29 14.34 14.93
N LYS A 21 5.49 14.70 15.38
CA LYS A 21 6.21 15.89 14.89
C LYS A 21 6.57 15.79 13.41
N GLU A 22 6.86 14.59 12.93
CA GLU A 22 7.13 14.34 11.51
C GLU A 22 5.91 14.68 10.63
N LEU A 23 4.70 14.47 11.14
CA LEU A 23 3.45 14.71 10.44
C LEU A 23 2.97 16.18 10.49
N ILE A 24 3.69 17.09 11.14
CA ILE A 24 3.28 18.51 11.26
C ILE A 24 2.99 19.14 9.89
N SER A 25 3.85 18.90 8.89
CA SER A 25 3.64 19.44 7.54
C SER A 25 2.42 18.83 6.86
N LEU A 26 2.21 17.51 7.02
CA LEU A 26 1.01 16.84 6.49
C LEU A 26 -0.25 17.44 7.10
N TYR A 27 -0.27 17.62 8.43
CA TYR A 27 -1.42 18.18 9.12
C TYR A 27 -1.67 19.65 8.78
N LYS A 28 -0.62 20.42 8.49
CA LYS A 28 -0.74 21.78 7.99
C LYS A 28 -1.45 21.80 6.63
N ASP A 29 -0.93 21.05 5.65
CA ASP A 29 -1.48 20.99 4.30
C ASP A 29 -2.94 20.49 4.28
N LEU A 30 -3.25 19.49 5.13
CA LEU A 30 -4.61 19.00 5.33
C LEU A 30 -5.55 20.08 5.89
N ARG A 31 -5.14 20.82 6.92
CA ARG A 31 -5.94 21.89 7.51
C ARG A 31 -6.19 23.03 6.53
N GLU A 32 -5.17 23.42 5.77
CA GLU A 32 -5.28 24.45 4.73
C GLU A 32 -6.28 24.05 3.63
N SER A 33 -6.41 22.74 3.38
CA SER A 33 -7.38 22.18 2.42
C SER A 33 -8.74 21.84 3.06
N GLY A 34 -9.01 22.34 4.28
CA GLY A 34 -10.30 22.18 4.96
C GLY A 34 -10.47 20.88 5.77
N PHE A 35 -9.44 20.02 5.86
CA PHE A 35 -9.48 18.81 6.70
C PHE A 35 -9.08 19.13 8.14
N ASN A 36 -10.08 19.51 8.95
CA ASN A 36 -9.87 19.80 10.37
C ASN A 36 -9.68 18.55 11.27
N TYR A 37 -9.75 17.34 10.72
CA TYR A 37 -9.75 16.09 11.52
C TYR A 37 -8.52 15.22 11.26
N ILE A 38 -7.44 15.50 12.00
CA ILE A 38 -6.24 14.66 12.13
C ILE A 38 -6.61 13.19 12.49
N LYS A 39 -7.69 12.98 13.27
CA LYS A 39 -8.20 11.66 13.65
C LYS A 39 -8.87 10.86 12.52
N LYS A 40 -9.06 11.41 11.30
CA LYS A 40 -9.69 10.70 10.17
C LYS A 40 -8.72 9.83 9.35
N ILE A 41 -7.42 10.11 9.40
CA ILE A 41 -6.43 9.32 8.65
C ILE A 41 -6.19 7.97 9.33
N ASP A 42 -6.12 7.95 10.66
CA ASP A 42 -6.00 6.71 11.44
C ASP A 42 -7.35 6.04 11.77
N SER A 43 -8.48 6.76 11.66
CA SER A 43 -9.78 6.11 11.81
C SER A 43 -10.21 5.46 10.49
N GLY A 44 -10.95 4.34 10.59
CA GLY A 44 -11.54 3.62 9.45
C GLY A 44 -12.60 4.40 8.67
N TYR A 45 -12.57 5.73 8.74
CA TYR A 45 -13.45 6.64 8.02
C TYR A 45 -13.18 6.57 6.52
N ASN A 46 -14.27 6.43 5.76
CA ASN A 46 -14.28 6.51 4.31
C ASN A 46 -14.61 7.95 3.89
N PHE A 47 -13.72 8.57 3.13
CA PHE A 47 -13.90 9.92 2.63
C PHE A 47 -14.92 9.97 1.49
N THR A 48 -15.71 11.05 1.41
CA THR A 48 -16.56 11.33 0.24
C THR A 48 -15.71 11.57 -1.00
N LYS A 49 -16.33 11.61 -2.19
CA LYS A 49 -15.58 11.85 -3.43
C LYS A 49 -14.94 13.24 -3.45
N GLU A 50 -15.65 14.24 -2.94
CA GLU A 50 -15.19 15.62 -2.80
C GLU A 50 -14.02 15.70 -1.84
N GLU A 51 -14.12 15.04 -0.67
CA GLU A 51 -13.01 14.93 0.27
C GLU A 51 -11.80 14.20 -0.36
N GLN A 52 -12.02 13.18 -1.20
CA GLN A 52 -10.92 12.48 -1.86
C GLN A 52 -10.17 13.36 -2.86
N ASN A 53 -10.86 14.22 -3.63
CA ASN A 53 -10.22 15.12 -4.61
C ASN A 53 -9.17 16.04 -3.95
N GLU A 54 -9.46 16.52 -2.73
CA GLU A 54 -8.55 17.38 -1.99
C GLU A 54 -7.48 16.56 -1.24
N LEU A 55 -7.85 15.39 -0.71
CA LEU A 55 -6.95 14.56 0.09
C LEU A 55 -5.85 13.88 -0.74
N ILE A 56 -6.19 13.36 -1.93
CA ILE A 56 -5.27 12.54 -2.73
C ILE A 56 -3.99 13.30 -3.11
N PRO A 57 -4.05 14.52 -3.66
CA PRO A 57 -2.84 15.28 -4.00
C PRO A 57 -1.92 15.48 -2.79
N ILE A 58 -2.49 15.74 -1.62
CA ILE A 58 -1.75 15.93 -0.37
C ILE A 58 -1.05 14.63 0.03
N LEU A 59 -1.79 13.51 0.09
CA LEU A 59 -1.19 12.22 0.45
C LEU A 59 -0.10 11.78 -0.54
N LEU A 60 -0.31 12.01 -1.84
CA LEU A 60 0.69 11.70 -2.88
C LEU A 60 1.92 12.61 -2.81
N LYS A 61 1.78 13.87 -2.42
CA LYS A 61 2.92 14.74 -2.13
C LYS A 61 3.71 14.21 -0.93
N HIS A 62 3.02 13.86 0.14
CA HIS A 62 3.62 13.49 1.42
C HIS A 62 4.24 12.09 1.44
N ILE A 63 3.69 11.13 0.70
CA ILE A 63 4.25 9.77 0.62
C ILE A 63 5.66 9.73 0.01
N GLN A 64 5.98 10.71 -0.85
CA GLN A 64 7.29 10.85 -1.50
C GLN A 64 8.35 11.49 -0.59
N LEU A 65 7.97 12.03 0.57
CA LEU A 65 8.90 12.61 1.53
C LEU A 65 9.57 11.51 2.36
N ASP A 66 10.72 11.80 2.95
CA ASP A 66 11.47 10.85 3.80
C ASP A 66 10.86 10.73 5.19
N TYR A 67 9.64 10.16 5.24
CA TYR A 67 8.95 9.86 6.47
C TYR A 67 9.25 8.47 6.99
N HIS A 68 9.13 8.30 8.30
CA HIS A 68 9.22 7.02 8.95
C HIS A 68 8.24 6.01 8.30
N PRO A 69 8.66 4.74 8.06
CA PRO A 69 7.84 3.74 7.36
C PRO A 69 6.43 3.56 7.93
N ARG A 70 6.26 3.70 9.25
CA ARG A 70 4.95 3.68 9.92
C ARG A 70 4.00 4.76 9.37
N ASN A 71 4.49 5.99 9.22
CA ASN A 71 3.69 7.12 8.73
C ASN A 71 3.38 6.93 7.24
N LYS A 72 4.38 6.52 6.44
CA LYS A 72 4.20 6.15 5.03
C LYS A 72 3.16 5.05 4.83
N LYS A 73 3.18 4.01 5.67
CA LYS A 73 2.20 2.93 5.68
C LYS A 73 0.78 3.47 5.89
N THR A 74 0.57 4.32 6.90
CA THR A 74 -0.75 4.94 7.15
C THR A 74 -1.26 5.71 5.93
N MET A 75 -0.40 6.53 5.30
CA MET A 75 -0.77 7.28 4.09
C MET A 75 -1.12 6.36 2.92
N ALA A 76 -0.32 5.32 2.67
CA ALA A 76 -0.60 4.32 1.64
C ALA A 76 -1.93 3.60 1.89
N LEU A 77 -2.18 3.14 3.11
CA LEU A 77 -3.45 2.49 3.44
C LEU A 77 -4.64 3.41 3.21
N LYS A 78 -4.50 4.72 3.50
CA LYS A 78 -5.57 5.65 3.20
C LYS A 78 -5.75 5.87 1.71
N LEU A 79 -4.67 5.99 0.94
CA LEU A 79 -4.76 6.06 -0.54
C LEU A 79 -5.47 4.83 -1.12
N SER A 80 -5.31 3.64 -0.54
CA SER A 80 -5.95 2.41 -1.03
C SER A 80 -7.48 2.47 -1.06
N THR A 81 -8.11 3.33 -0.25
CA THR A 81 -9.58 3.45 -0.19
C THR A 81 -10.16 4.33 -1.31
N THR A 82 -9.32 5.06 -2.04
CA THR A 82 -9.72 6.06 -3.04
C THR A 82 -9.95 5.48 -4.45
N LYS A 83 -9.52 4.23 -4.68
CA LYS A 83 -9.79 3.43 -5.89
C LYS A 83 -9.48 4.20 -7.19
N LYS A 84 -10.51 4.46 -8.02
CA LYS A 84 -10.37 5.03 -9.37
C LYS A 84 -9.78 6.44 -9.37
N LEU A 85 -10.08 7.25 -8.36
CA LEU A 85 -9.59 8.62 -8.31
C LEU A 85 -8.10 8.65 -7.98
N GLY A 86 -7.69 7.92 -6.93
CA GLY A 86 -6.27 7.84 -6.59
C GLY A 86 -5.42 7.15 -7.65
N ARG A 87 -5.99 6.21 -8.41
CA ARG A 87 -5.35 5.70 -9.63
C ARG A 87 -5.04 6.82 -10.62
N LYS A 88 -6.04 7.63 -10.97
CA LYS A 88 -5.91 8.67 -12.01
C LYS A 88 -4.76 9.63 -11.71
N GLU A 89 -4.52 9.92 -10.44
CA GLU A 89 -3.56 10.93 -10.00
C GLU A 89 -2.22 10.34 -9.53
N GLY A 90 -2.23 9.13 -8.98
CA GLY A 90 -1.13 8.60 -8.18
C GLY A 90 -0.50 7.31 -8.67
N TRP A 91 -0.99 6.70 -9.75
CA TRP A 91 -0.54 5.38 -10.19
C TRP A 91 0.99 5.28 -10.33
N ASP A 92 1.60 6.18 -11.10
CA ASP A 92 3.04 6.16 -11.35
C ASP A 92 3.87 6.50 -10.10
N ILE A 93 3.34 7.37 -9.24
CA ILE A 93 3.96 7.71 -7.95
C ILE A 93 4.04 6.47 -7.06
N ILE A 94 2.93 5.72 -6.96
CA ILE A 94 2.87 4.50 -6.15
C ILE A 94 3.78 3.41 -6.71
N LEU A 95 3.81 3.22 -8.03
CA LEU A 95 4.73 2.26 -8.66
C LEU A 95 6.20 2.62 -8.42
N ASN A 96 6.56 3.90 -8.54
CA ASN A 96 7.92 4.36 -8.28
C ASN A 96 8.31 4.21 -6.81
N GLU A 97 7.38 4.44 -5.89
CA GLU A 97 7.63 4.24 -4.46
C GLU A 97 7.74 2.75 -4.09
N LEU A 98 6.96 1.88 -4.74
CA LEU A 98 7.07 0.42 -4.58
C LEU A 98 8.47 -0.08 -4.95
N LYS A 99 9.05 0.42 -6.05
CA LYS A 99 10.39 0.03 -6.52
C LYS A 99 11.50 0.37 -5.53
N LYS A 100 11.34 1.46 -4.75
CA LYS A 100 12.32 1.90 -3.75
C LYS A 100 12.16 1.20 -2.41
N THR A 101 11.01 0.59 -2.16
CA THR A 101 10.66 0.02 -0.86
C THR A 101 11.17 -1.42 -0.77
N PRO A 102 12.02 -1.77 0.20
CA PRO A 102 12.46 -3.14 0.40
C PRO A 102 11.29 -4.03 0.88
N PRO A 103 11.33 -5.34 0.61
CA PRO A 103 10.38 -6.29 1.18
C PRO A 103 10.58 -6.42 2.71
N ASP A 104 9.53 -6.80 3.42
CA ASP A 104 9.51 -6.84 4.89
C ASP A 104 10.53 -7.84 5.46
N GLU A 105 10.88 -8.89 4.72
CA GLU A 105 11.90 -9.86 5.12
C GLU A 105 13.31 -9.25 5.22
N GLU A 106 13.60 -8.20 4.44
CA GLU A 106 14.88 -7.47 4.49
C GLU A 106 14.94 -6.45 5.64
N ILE A 107 13.80 -6.16 6.28
CA ILE A 107 13.71 -5.17 7.37
C ILE A 107 13.92 -5.89 8.70
N SER A 108 15.07 -5.67 9.33
CA SER A 108 15.42 -6.28 10.63
C SER A 108 14.56 -5.79 11.79
N ILE A 109 14.02 -4.58 11.71
CA ILE A 109 13.24 -3.93 12.77
C ILE A 109 11.74 -4.18 12.53
N PRO A 110 11.06 -5.05 13.31
CA PRO A 110 9.70 -5.49 12.99
C PRO A 110 8.65 -4.37 12.88
N TRP A 111 8.75 -3.31 13.69
CA TRP A 111 7.80 -2.20 13.64
C TRP A 111 8.00 -1.23 12.47
N ARG A 112 9.09 -1.37 11.69
CA ARG A 112 9.30 -0.66 10.43
C ARG A 112 8.68 -1.38 9.22
N ARG A 113 8.20 -2.62 9.41
CA ARG A 113 7.59 -3.44 8.36
C ARG A 113 6.18 -3.00 7.99
N GLY A 114 5.72 -3.48 6.83
CA GLY A 114 4.36 -3.38 6.33
C GLY A 114 4.11 -2.21 5.38
N TYR A 115 5.14 -1.40 5.07
CA TYR A 115 4.98 -0.35 4.08
C TYR A 115 4.89 -0.91 2.66
N LYS A 116 5.73 -1.90 2.32
CA LYS A 116 5.66 -2.64 1.04
C LYS A 116 4.26 -3.23 0.83
N TRP A 117 3.76 -3.95 1.82
CA TRP A 117 2.40 -4.49 1.82
C TRP A 117 1.32 -3.42 1.61
N ALA A 118 1.47 -2.24 2.24
CA ALA A 118 0.51 -1.15 2.07
C ALA A 118 0.53 -0.59 0.64
N LEU A 119 1.71 -0.44 0.01
CA LEU A 119 1.80 -0.04 -1.40
C LEU A 119 1.18 -1.07 -2.35
N LEU A 120 1.43 -2.36 -2.12
CA LEU A 120 0.80 -3.45 -2.88
C LEU A 120 -0.72 -3.48 -2.68
N SER A 121 -1.19 -3.15 -1.47
CA SER A 121 -2.63 -2.97 -1.18
C SER A 121 -3.21 -1.82 -2.00
N VAL A 122 -2.52 -0.69 -2.10
CA VAL A 122 -2.92 0.44 -2.95
C VAL A 122 -3.05 0.00 -4.40
N ILE A 123 -2.04 -0.66 -4.96
CA ILE A 123 -2.03 -1.18 -6.33
C ILE A 123 -3.21 -2.15 -6.55
N SER A 124 -3.43 -3.07 -5.61
CA SER A 124 -4.56 -4.01 -5.67
C SER A 124 -5.92 -3.31 -5.72
N GLN A 125 -6.09 -2.16 -5.03
CA GLN A 125 -7.37 -1.45 -4.99
C GLN A 125 -7.55 -0.45 -6.15
N MET A 126 -6.46 0.17 -6.61
CA MET A 126 -6.44 1.20 -7.65
C MET A 126 -6.41 0.65 -9.07
N SER A 127 -5.87 -0.56 -9.25
CA SER A 127 -5.83 -1.22 -10.56
C SER A 127 -7.22 -1.32 -11.19
N GLN A 128 -7.24 -1.22 -12.51
CA GLN A 128 -8.37 -1.47 -13.39
C GLN A 128 -8.07 -2.70 -14.24
N GLU A 129 -8.82 -2.94 -15.32
CA GLU A 129 -8.60 -4.13 -16.14
C GLU A 129 -7.36 -3.97 -17.02
N GLU A 130 -7.10 -2.75 -17.46
CA GLU A 130 -5.98 -2.41 -18.32
C GLU A 130 -4.60 -2.56 -17.64
N ASP A 131 -4.50 -2.57 -16.31
CA ASP A 131 -3.22 -2.77 -15.61
C ASP A 131 -2.99 -4.20 -15.16
N ILE A 132 -3.91 -5.12 -15.43
CA ILE A 132 -3.72 -6.52 -15.06
C ILE A 132 -2.37 -7.07 -15.57
N PRO A 133 -1.89 -6.71 -16.78
CA PRO A 133 -0.52 -7.05 -17.22
C PRO A 133 0.59 -6.56 -16.27
N ILE A 134 0.49 -5.32 -15.78
CA ILE A 134 1.46 -4.77 -14.82
C ILE A 134 1.33 -5.47 -13.46
N VAL A 135 0.10 -5.72 -13.01
CA VAL A 135 -0.16 -6.36 -11.70
C VAL A 135 0.36 -7.80 -11.68
N ILE A 136 0.27 -8.55 -12.79
CA ILE A 136 0.85 -9.90 -12.86
C ILE A 136 2.38 -9.87 -12.89
N GLU A 137 3.00 -8.91 -13.56
CA GLU A 137 4.46 -8.73 -13.53
C GLU A 137 4.95 -8.50 -12.09
N ILE A 138 4.30 -7.61 -11.35
CA ILE A 138 4.62 -7.33 -9.94
C ILE A 138 4.41 -8.57 -9.06
N LEU A 139 3.35 -9.34 -9.29
CA LEU A 139 3.10 -10.57 -8.54
C LEU A 139 4.18 -11.65 -8.79
N LYS A 140 4.70 -11.74 -10.01
CA LYS A 140 5.74 -12.71 -10.39
C LYS A 140 7.14 -12.30 -9.93
N ASP A 141 7.38 -11.03 -9.68
CA ASP A 141 8.66 -10.53 -9.19
C ASP A 141 8.90 -10.92 -7.72
N ALA A 142 9.81 -11.87 -7.51
CA ALA A 142 10.18 -12.35 -6.18
C ALA A 142 10.88 -11.29 -5.31
N SER A 143 11.45 -10.22 -5.90
CA SER A 143 12.08 -9.11 -5.15
C SER A 143 11.10 -8.33 -4.28
N HIS A 144 9.80 -8.52 -4.50
CA HIS A 144 8.74 -7.87 -3.73
C HIS A 144 8.30 -8.62 -2.48
N GLY A 145 9.00 -9.72 -2.12
CA GLY A 145 8.70 -10.48 -0.90
C GLY A 145 7.35 -11.18 -0.94
N GLN A 146 6.95 -11.81 0.16
CA GLN A 146 5.69 -12.56 0.25
C GLN A 146 4.44 -11.66 0.15
N GLU A 147 4.59 -10.36 0.41
CA GLU A 147 3.51 -9.39 0.44
C GLU A 147 2.82 -9.25 -0.93
N ARG A 148 3.51 -9.59 -2.03
CA ARG A 148 2.95 -9.57 -3.39
C ARG A 148 1.74 -10.49 -3.55
N LEU A 149 1.56 -11.49 -2.68
CA LEU A 149 0.40 -12.39 -2.66
C LEU A 149 -0.95 -11.64 -2.64
N ILE A 150 -1.01 -10.45 -2.04
CA ILE A 150 -2.24 -9.65 -2.02
C ILE A 150 -2.81 -9.35 -3.42
N LEU A 151 -1.93 -9.29 -4.43
CA LEU A 151 -2.30 -9.04 -5.82
C LEU A 151 -3.05 -10.22 -6.45
N ALA A 152 -2.86 -11.46 -5.95
CA ALA A 152 -3.57 -12.64 -6.44
C ALA A 152 -5.09 -12.46 -6.37
N ASN A 153 -5.60 -11.86 -5.27
CA ASN A 153 -7.03 -11.58 -5.14
C ASN A 153 -7.53 -10.54 -6.16
N ARG A 154 -6.69 -9.59 -6.58
CA ARG A 154 -7.05 -8.64 -7.63
C ARG A 154 -7.16 -9.33 -8.99
N ILE A 155 -6.14 -10.10 -9.36
CA ILE A 155 -6.10 -10.81 -10.65
C ILE A 155 -7.20 -11.89 -10.71
N SER A 156 -7.51 -12.57 -9.60
CA SER A 156 -8.62 -13.54 -9.55
C SER A 156 -10.00 -12.95 -9.92
N LYS A 157 -10.14 -11.63 -9.88
CA LYS A 157 -11.38 -10.90 -10.21
C LYS A 157 -11.34 -10.26 -11.61
N SER A 158 -10.21 -10.32 -12.32
CA SER A 158 -10.10 -9.76 -13.68
C SER A 158 -10.84 -10.64 -14.69
N LYS A 159 -10.94 -10.13 -15.92
CA LYS A 159 -11.43 -10.90 -17.08
C LYS A 159 -10.30 -11.60 -17.84
N ASN A 160 -9.04 -11.22 -17.56
CA ASN A 160 -7.87 -11.86 -18.14
C ASN A 160 -7.67 -13.29 -17.59
N GLU A 161 -8.04 -14.30 -18.38
CA GLU A 161 -7.94 -15.72 -18.00
C GLU A 161 -6.49 -16.23 -17.97
N ASP A 162 -5.61 -15.69 -18.81
CA ASP A 162 -4.20 -16.07 -18.79
C ASP A 162 -3.52 -15.59 -17.50
N ALA A 163 -3.82 -14.36 -17.05
CA ALA A 163 -3.35 -13.88 -15.76
C ALA A 163 -3.88 -14.74 -14.59
N LYS A 164 -5.12 -15.24 -14.65
CA LYS A 164 -5.64 -16.17 -13.64
C LYS A 164 -4.90 -17.51 -13.65
N ARG A 165 -4.59 -18.06 -14.83
CA ARG A 165 -3.79 -19.29 -14.95
C ARG A 165 -2.41 -19.10 -14.35
N GLU A 166 -1.74 -17.99 -14.64
CA GLU A 166 -0.44 -17.65 -14.06
C GLU A 166 -0.51 -17.62 -12.53
N VAL A 167 -1.51 -16.97 -11.95
CA VAL A 167 -1.72 -16.96 -10.48
C VAL A 167 -1.97 -18.37 -9.94
N ALA A 168 -2.72 -19.20 -10.65
CA ALA A 168 -3.00 -20.58 -10.22
C ALA A 168 -1.74 -21.46 -10.19
N LEU A 169 -0.80 -21.23 -11.11
CA LEU A 169 0.51 -21.92 -11.14
C LEU A 169 1.41 -21.51 -9.97
N MET A 170 1.14 -20.38 -9.32
CA MET A 170 1.91 -19.95 -8.14
C MET A 170 1.58 -20.73 -6.87
N LYS A 171 0.73 -21.76 -6.92
CA LYS A 171 0.43 -22.63 -5.78
C LYS A 171 1.68 -23.28 -5.18
N ASP A 172 2.73 -23.47 -5.99
CA ASP A 172 3.99 -24.11 -5.58
C ASP A 172 5.01 -23.10 -5.02
N VAL A 173 4.67 -21.81 -4.99
CA VAL A 173 5.49 -20.77 -4.35
C VAL A 173 5.30 -20.89 -2.83
N PRO A 174 6.40 -21.05 -2.05
CA PRO A 174 6.29 -21.15 -0.60
C PRO A 174 5.52 -19.97 0.00
N GLY A 175 4.46 -20.27 0.77
CA GLY A 175 3.61 -19.29 1.43
C GLY A 175 2.35 -18.88 0.64
N PHE A 176 2.21 -19.31 -0.62
CA PHE A 176 1.07 -18.96 -1.47
C PHE A 176 -0.02 -20.04 -1.48
N GLU A 177 0.31 -21.26 -1.05
CA GLU A 177 -0.50 -22.48 -1.20
C GLU A 177 -1.94 -22.27 -0.73
N LEU A 178 -2.10 -21.74 0.48
CA LEU A 178 -3.39 -21.59 1.14
C LEU A 178 -4.29 -20.56 0.43
N GLU A 179 -3.72 -19.43 0.02
CA GLU A 179 -4.48 -18.36 -0.61
C GLU A 179 -4.88 -18.75 -2.05
N ILE A 180 -3.98 -19.41 -2.80
CA ILE A 180 -4.30 -19.91 -4.14
C ILE A 180 -5.39 -20.98 -4.05
N ALA A 181 -5.26 -21.96 -3.15
CA ALA A 181 -6.29 -22.97 -2.92
C ALA A 181 -7.63 -22.34 -2.51
N ARG A 182 -7.61 -21.31 -1.67
CA ARG A 182 -8.81 -20.55 -1.26
C ARG A 182 -9.49 -19.86 -2.45
N LEU A 183 -8.72 -19.33 -3.39
CA LEU A 183 -9.24 -18.66 -4.59
C LEU A 183 -9.79 -19.67 -5.60
N GLN A 184 -9.14 -20.82 -5.78
CA GLN A 184 -9.63 -21.94 -6.59
C GLN A 184 -10.95 -22.50 -6.04
N LYS A 185 -11.04 -22.72 -4.71
CA LYS A 185 -12.28 -23.17 -4.06
C LYS A 185 -13.46 -22.20 -4.27
N LYS A 186 -13.18 -20.91 -4.46
CA LYS A 186 -14.18 -19.89 -4.78
C LYS A 186 -14.52 -19.80 -6.28
N GLY A 187 -13.94 -20.66 -7.12
CA GLY A 187 -14.10 -20.63 -8.57
C GLY A 187 -13.49 -19.40 -9.25
N ARG A 188 -12.56 -18.70 -8.58
CA ARG A 188 -11.95 -17.47 -9.11
C ARG A 188 -10.65 -17.69 -9.87
N LEU A 189 -10.04 -18.85 -9.66
CA LEU A 189 -8.86 -19.31 -10.37
C LEU A 189 -9.13 -20.71 -10.92
N PRO A 190 -8.55 -21.07 -12.07
CA PRO A 190 -8.63 -22.43 -12.59
C PRO A 190 -7.88 -23.40 -11.68
N ILE A 191 -8.29 -24.67 -11.73
CA ILE A 191 -7.49 -25.78 -11.21
C ILE A 191 -6.49 -26.15 -12.31
N VAL A 192 -5.20 -26.03 -11.98
CA VAL A 192 -4.05 -26.31 -12.86
C VAL A 192 -3.14 -27.36 -12.26
#